data_AF-A0A409XYN9-F1
#
_entry.id   AF-A0A409XYN9-F1
#
_cell.length_a   1.000
_cell.length_b   1.000
_cell.length_c   1.000
_cell.angle_alpha   90.00
_cell.angle_beta   90.00
_cell.angle_gamma   90.00
#
_symmetry.space_group_name_H-M   'P 1'
#
loop_
_entity.id
_entity.type
_entity.pdbx_description
1 polymer ?
#
loop_
_entity_poly.entity_id
_entity_poly.type
_entity_poly.pdbx_seq_one_letter_code
_entity_poly.pdbx_strand_id
1 'polypeptide(L)'
;MSLLSQPASQSRRQSLPPPVQYVYGSATSSSLRFLSSRRKISAKALRLLAIVYQVFVKFHTLGFHHGLAARLSYRASTHSATLSVREHDQVLQNLAGHRQWDDVLKRMKPAWKAVCAMCALLLSVSVAFLQIGNISENGGLARTAIILASVFATAGLITGTMYVGMGAQIDNSIIRTRWIQASINPRSIDSADFWANLALPISSAVWSLILCIPTWIHFTWTNKGDNIVDNAQTTSGTLVTIVIFCQIFQVYRVSSFLWSSWRQSDSFERCCHPGRTFL
;
A
#
# COMPACT_ATOMS: atom_id res chain seq x y z
N MET A 1 37.73 10.25 -52.99
CA MET A 1 36.84 9.54 -53.93
C MET A 1 36.88 8.07 -53.55
N SER A 2 36.04 7.66 -52.60
CA SER A 2 36.05 6.30 -52.03
C SER A 2 34.60 5.84 -51.94
N LEU A 3 34.24 4.92 -52.84
CA LEU A 3 32.93 4.32 -52.98
C LEU A 3 32.75 3.27 -51.88
N LEU A 4 31.84 3.53 -50.94
CA LEU A 4 31.47 2.60 -49.86
C LEU A 4 30.20 1.86 -50.27
N SER A 5 30.40 0.56 -50.54
CA SER A 5 29.41 -0.45 -50.90
C SER A 5 28.44 -0.72 -49.74
N GLN A 6 27.13 -0.65 -50.01
CA GLN A 6 26.06 -1.07 -49.08
C GLN A 6 25.71 -2.55 -49.30
N PRO A 7 25.62 -3.39 -48.24
CA PRO A 7 25.14 -4.75 -48.39
C PRO A 7 23.60 -4.81 -48.40
N ALA A 8 23.10 -5.64 -49.30
CA ALA A 8 21.69 -5.90 -49.55
C ALA A 8 20.99 -6.53 -48.33
N SER A 9 19.86 -5.93 -47.94
CA SER A 9 18.95 -6.43 -46.91
C SER A 9 18.19 -7.67 -47.41
N GLN A 10 18.59 -8.84 -46.93
CA GLN A 10 17.97 -10.13 -47.22
C GLN A 10 16.68 -10.30 -46.40
N SER A 11 15.53 -10.06 -47.06
CA SER A 11 14.19 -10.23 -46.50
C SER A 11 13.88 -11.72 -46.30
N ARG A 12 14.11 -12.22 -45.08
CA ARG A 12 13.82 -13.61 -44.68
C ARG A 12 12.34 -13.73 -44.28
N ARG A 13 11.49 -14.11 -45.24
CA ARG A 13 10.10 -14.54 -44.98
C ARG A 13 10.14 -15.78 -44.07
N GLN A 14 9.77 -15.61 -42.80
CA GLN A 14 9.52 -16.72 -41.88
C GLN A 14 8.16 -17.33 -42.24
N SER A 15 8.18 -18.58 -42.69
CA SER A 15 7.00 -19.41 -42.94
C SER A 15 6.28 -19.69 -41.62
N LEU A 16 4.99 -19.36 -41.56
CA LEU A 16 4.12 -19.69 -40.43
C LEU A 16 4.06 -21.22 -40.25
N PRO A 17 4.19 -21.74 -39.02
CA PRO A 17 3.98 -23.16 -38.75
C PRO A 17 2.50 -23.54 -39.00
N PRO A 18 2.23 -24.77 -39.47
CA PRO A 18 0.86 -25.22 -39.73
C PRO A 18 0.04 -25.26 -38.43
N PRO A 19 -1.28 -25.01 -38.53
CA PRO A 19 -2.18 -25.03 -37.39
C PRO A 19 -2.25 -26.44 -36.80
N VAL A 20 -1.84 -26.57 -35.54
CA VAL A 20 -1.97 -27.80 -34.74
C VAL A 20 -3.46 -28.04 -34.49
N GLN A 21 -4.03 -29.06 -35.11
CA GLN A 21 -5.39 -29.52 -34.82
C GLN A 21 -5.39 -30.25 -33.47
N TYR A 22 -5.86 -29.58 -32.43
CA TYR A 22 -6.11 -30.19 -31.13
C TYR A 22 -7.37 -31.05 -31.21
N VAL A 23 -7.19 -32.37 -31.18
CA VAL A 23 -8.29 -33.34 -31.00
C VAL A 23 -8.83 -33.16 -29.58
N TYR A 24 -9.99 -32.51 -29.46
CA TYR A 24 -10.70 -32.38 -28.19
C TYR A 24 -11.26 -33.75 -27.78
N GLY A 25 -10.55 -34.43 -26.88
CA GLY A 25 -11.08 -35.59 -26.18
C GLY A 25 -12.38 -35.23 -25.44
N SER A 26 -13.44 -35.98 -25.69
CA SER A 26 -14.76 -35.82 -25.08
C SER A 26 -14.68 -36.05 -23.56
N ALA A 27 -14.45 -34.97 -22.82
CA ALA A 27 -14.45 -34.99 -21.36
C ALA A 27 -15.82 -35.46 -20.86
N THR A 28 -15.83 -36.55 -20.09
CA THR A 28 -17.02 -37.16 -19.51
C THR A 28 -17.80 -36.17 -18.63
N SER A 29 -19.11 -36.07 -18.86
CA SER A 29 -20.08 -35.15 -18.22
C SER A 29 -20.02 -35.09 -16.68
N SER A 30 -19.51 -36.15 -16.04
CA SER A 30 -19.30 -36.25 -14.60
C SER A 30 -18.16 -35.37 -14.09
N SER A 31 -17.09 -35.16 -14.87
CA SER A 31 -15.93 -34.36 -14.45
C SER A 31 -16.20 -32.85 -14.46
N LEU A 32 -17.06 -32.39 -15.39
CA LEU A 32 -17.48 -30.99 -15.49
C LEU A 32 -18.33 -30.53 -14.30
N ARG A 33 -19.15 -31.42 -13.71
CA ARG A 33 -19.97 -31.07 -12.54
C ARG A 33 -19.13 -30.84 -11.28
N PHE A 34 -18.07 -31.63 -11.08
CA PHE A 34 -17.18 -31.50 -9.92
C PHE A 34 -16.34 -30.21 -9.96
N LEU A 35 -15.82 -29.84 -11.14
CA LEU A 35 -15.08 -28.59 -11.32
C LEU A 35 -15.97 -27.35 -11.15
N SER A 36 -17.24 -27.41 -11.56
CA SER A 36 -18.17 -26.29 -11.34
C SER A 36 -18.48 -26.06 -9.86
N SER A 37 -18.56 -27.13 -9.06
CA SER A 37 -18.83 -27.04 -7.62
C SER A 37 -17.65 -26.45 -6.86
N ARG A 38 -16.41 -26.87 -7.18
CA ARG A 38 -15.19 -26.27 -6.62
C ARG A 38 -15.05 -24.78 -6.96
N ARG A 39 -15.40 -24.37 -8.18
CA ARG A 39 -15.41 -22.93 -8.57
C ARG A 39 -16.44 -22.10 -7.81
N LYS A 40 -17.60 -22.68 -7.46
CA LYS A 40 -18.64 -21.97 -6.69
C LYS A 40 -18.24 -21.77 -5.23
N ILE A 41 -17.63 -22.78 -4.61
CA ILE A 41 -17.12 -22.69 -3.23
C ILE A 41 -15.97 -21.67 -3.15
N SER A 42 -15.05 -21.67 -4.13
CA SER A 42 -13.98 -20.69 -4.16
C SER A 42 -14.48 -19.26 -4.37
N ALA A 43 -15.50 -19.05 -5.21
CA ALA A 43 -16.07 -17.71 -5.42
C ALA A 43 -16.71 -17.12 -4.16
N LYS A 44 -17.42 -17.93 -3.35
CA LYS A 44 -18.00 -17.48 -2.07
C LYS A 44 -16.90 -17.17 -1.05
N ALA A 45 -15.90 -18.03 -0.94
CA ALA A 45 -14.76 -17.81 -0.04
C ALA A 45 -13.96 -16.55 -0.41
N LEU A 46 -13.72 -16.32 -1.71
CA LEU A 46 -13.06 -15.11 -2.22
C LEU A 46 -13.87 -13.84 -1.91
N ARG A 47 -15.20 -13.90 -2.02
CA ARG A 47 -16.07 -12.77 -1.64
C ARG A 47 -16.01 -12.47 -0.14
N LEU A 48 -16.07 -13.51 0.70
CA LEU A 48 -15.94 -13.34 2.16
C LEU A 48 -14.58 -12.77 2.52
N LEU A 49 -13.51 -13.29 1.92
CA LEU A 49 -12.15 -12.79 2.13
C LEU A 49 -12.01 -11.33 1.69
N ALA A 50 -12.61 -10.94 0.56
CA ALA A 50 -12.64 -9.56 0.11
C ALA A 50 -13.42 -8.63 1.06
N ILE A 51 -14.54 -9.08 1.63
CA ILE A 51 -15.31 -8.31 2.62
C ILE A 51 -14.49 -8.13 3.91
N VAL A 52 -13.92 -9.22 4.43
CA VAL A 52 -13.06 -9.17 5.63
C VAL A 52 -11.88 -8.24 5.40
N TYR A 53 -11.24 -8.34 4.23
CA TYR A 53 -10.16 -7.45 3.84
C TYR A 53 -10.59 -5.98 3.78
N GLN A 54 -11.74 -5.66 3.20
CA GLN A 54 -12.23 -4.29 3.16
C GLN A 54 -12.56 -3.74 4.55
N VAL A 55 -13.19 -4.54 5.41
CA VAL A 55 -13.46 -4.17 6.81
C VAL A 55 -12.13 -3.91 7.53
N PHE A 56 -11.15 -4.79 7.34
CA PHE A 56 -9.84 -4.67 7.94
C PHE A 56 -9.10 -3.41 7.47
N VAL A 57 -9.09 -3.12 6.16
CA VAL A 57 -8.49 -1.91 5.60
C VAL A 57 -9.19 -0.67 6.14
N LYS A 58 -10.53 -0.66 6.18
CA LYS A 58 -11.30 0.48 6.71
C LYS A 58 -10.99 0.74 8.19
N PHE A 59 -10.96 -0.31 8.99
CA PHE A 59 -10.63 -0.23 10.41
C PHE A 59 -9.20 0.25 10.62
N HIS A 60 -8.23 -0.37 9.94
CA HIS A 60 -6.81 -0.03 10.08
C HIS A 60 -6.51 1.40 9.64
N THR A 61 -7.10 1.84 8.54
CA THR A 61 -6.91 3.20 8.04
C THR A 61 -7.79 4.24 8.75
N LEU A 62 -8.68 3.85 9.67
CA LEU A 62 -9.63 4.76 10.35
C LEU A 62 -10.43 5.66 9.38
N GLY A 63 -10.63 5.22 8.13
CA GLY A 63 -11.23 6.05 7.08
C GLY A 63 -10.34 7.15 6.51
N PHE A 64 -9.07 7.30 6.94
CA PHE A 64 -8.13 8.27 6.36
C PHE A 64 -7.96 8.10 4.85
N HIS A 65 -8.06 6.88 4.32
CA HIS A 65 -8.00 6.64 2.89
C HIS A 65 -9.15 7.33 2.13
N HIS A 66 -10.36 7.40 2.70
CA HIS A 66 -11.47 8.16 2.09
C HIS A 66 -11.21 9.66 2.14
N GLY A 67 -10.71 10.16 3.27
CA GLY A 67 -10.38 11.58 3.42
C GLY A 67 -9.25 12.01 2.48
N LEU A 68 -8.22 11.19 2.34
CA LEU A 68 -7.13 11.39 1.40
C LEU A 68 -7.61 11.29 -0.06
N ALA A 69 -8.41 10.29 -0.40
CA ALA A 69 -9.00 10.19 -1.73
C ALA A 69 -9.85 11.43 -2.06
N ALA A 70 -10.69 11.89 -1.13
CA ALA A 70 -11.52 13.08 -1.35
C ALA A 70 -10.70 14.37 -1.51
N ARG A 71 -9.59 14.50 -0.78
CA ARG A 71 -8.74 15.70 -0.80
C ARG A 71 -7.71 15.70 -1.93
N LEU A 72 -7.18 14.54 -2.29
CA LEU A 72 -6.04 14.37 -3.18
C LEU A 72 -6.40 13.72 -4.52
N SER A 73 -7.66 13.35 -4.75
CA SER A 73 -8.08 12.81 -6.04
C SER A 73 -7.88 13.83 -7.16
N TYR A 74 -7.55 13.31 -8.33
CA TYR A 74 -7.58 14.07 -9.57
C TYR A 74 -8.98 14.65 -9.78
N ARG A 75 -9.08 15.99 -9.79
CA ARG A 75 -10.32 16.69 -10.15
C ARG A 75 -10.18 17.09 -11.61
N ALA A 76 -10.68 16.24 -12.50
CA ALA A 76 -10.89 16.65 -13.88
C ALA A 76 -11.80 17.88 -13.86
N SER A 77 -11.33 19.00 -14.41
CA SER A 77 -12.23 20.14 -14.60
C SER A 77 -13.36 19.66 -15.50
N THR A 78 -14.57 19.58 -14.96
CA THR A 78 -15.77 19.01 -15.60
C THR A 78 -16.25 19.81 -16.82
N HIS A 79 -15.43 20.71 -17.36
CA HIS A 79 -15.85 21.70 -18.35
C HIS A 79 -15.76 21.23 -19.81
N SER A 80 -15.16 20.07 -20.09
CA SER A 80 -14.93 19.59 -21.48
C SER A 80 -15.92 18.50 -21.93
N ALA A 81 -17.19 18.62 -21.53
CA ALA A 81 -18.22 17.63 -21.86
C ALA A 81 -18.94 17.94 -23.18
N THR A 82 -18.24 18.23 -24.27
CA THR A 82 -18.82 18.21 -25.63
C THR A 82 -17.71 18.13 -26.69
N LEU A 83 -17.80 17.12 -27.57
CA LEU A 83 -17.09 16.91 -28.85
C LEU A 83 -15.77 16.11 -28.86
N SER A 84 -15.94 14.80 -29.08
CA SER A 84 -15.21 13.88 -30.01
C SER A 84 -13.68 13.90 -30.18
N VAL A 85 -12.88 14.68 -29.45
CA VAL A 85 -11.41 14.68 -29.59
C VAL A 85 -10.75 13.76 -28.55
N ARG A 86 -11.11 12.48 -28.59
CA ARG A 86 -10.80 11.48 -27.54
C ARG A 86 -9.31 11.23 -27.31
N GLU A 87 -8.46 11.36 -28.33
CA GLU A 87 -7.02 11.10 -28.20
C GLU A 87 -6.24 12.31 -27.66
N HIS A 88 -6.59 13.52 -28.12
CA HIS A 88 -5.92 14.73 -27.64
C HIS A 88 -6.27 15.03 -26.18
N ASP A 89 -7.50 14.72 -25.78
CA ASP A 89 -7.96 14.85 -24.40
C ASP A 89 -7.18 13.94 -23.44
N GLN A 90 -6.79 12.73 -23.87
CA GLN A 90 -6.04 11.81 -23.01
C GLN A 90 -4.61 12.32 -22.72
N VAL A 91 -3.95 12.92 -23.72
CA VAL A 91 -2.62 13.52 -23.55
C VAL A 91 -2.71 14.73 -22.61
N LEU A 92 -3.70 15.61 -22.81
CA LEU A 92 -3.93 16.77 -21.95
C LEU A 92 -4.30 16.37 -20.52
N GLN A 93 -5.14 15.34 -20.35
CA GLN A 93 -5.52 14.81 -19.04
C GLN A 93 -4.30 14.24 -18.31
N ASN A 94 -3.43 13.52 -19.02
CA ASN A 94 -2.18 13.02 -18.48
C ASN A 94 -1.27 14.18 -18.05
N LEU A 95 -1.08 15.21 -18.90
CA LEU A 95 -0.28 16.40 -18.58
C LEU A 95 -0.83 17.19 -17.38
N ALA A 96 -2.14 17.38 -17.29
CA ALA A 96 -2.78 18.01 -16.15
C ALA A 96 -2.61 17.18 -14.87
N GLY A 97 -2.74 15.85 -14.98
CA GLY A 97 -2.46 14.91 -13.90
C GLY A 97 -1.01 14.98 -13.42
N HIS A 98 -0.04 15.27 -14.30
CA HIS A 98 1.36 15.44 -13.93
C HIS A 98 1.55 16.59 -12.96
N ARG A 99 1.11 17.80 -13.34
CA ARG A 99 1.24 18.99 -12.48
C ARG A 99 0.52 18.82 -11.14
N GLN A 100 -0.68 18.24 -11.15
CA GLN A 100 -1.45 18.04 -9.93
C GLN A 100 -0.79 17.03 -8.99
N TRP A 101 -0.20 15.95 -9.50
CA TRP A 101 0.51 14.96 -8.69
C TRP A 101 1.72 15.57 -7.98
N ASP A 102 2.49 16.42 -8.65
CA ASP A 102 3.66 17.07 -8.06
C ASP A 102 3.26 17.97 -6.89
N ASP A 103 2.14 18.68 -7.02
CA ASP A 103 1.60 19.50 -5.93
C ASP A 103 1.06 18.67 -4.78
N VAL A 104 0.45 17.51 -5.06
CA VAL A 104 0.07 16.53 -4.03
C VAL A 104 1.32 16.04 -3.29
N LEU A 105 2.37 15.65 -4.00
CA LEU A 105 3.62 15.19 -3.38
C LEU A 105 4.31 16.26 -2.55
N LYS A 106 4.34 17.52 -3.02
CA LYS A 106 4.86 18.65 -2.24
C LYS A 106 4.14 18.80 -0.90
N ARG A 107 2.83 18.53 -0.84
CA ARG A 107 2.03 18.57 0.40
C ARG A 107 2.21 17.32 1.26
N MET A 108 2.38 16.16 0.65
CA MET A 108 2.50 14.89 1.38
C MET A 108 3.89 14.69 2.00
N LYS A 109 4.97 15.12 1.32
CA LYS A 109 6.34 15.01 1.85
C LYS A 109 6.52 15.58 3.26
N PRO A 110 6.11 16.83 3.58
CA PRO A 110 6.21 17.35 4.94
C PRO A 110 5.31 16.59 5.92
N ALA A 111 4.13 16.14 5.49
CA ALA A 111 3.25 15.34 6.34
C ALA A 111 3.88 13.99 6.72
N TRP A 112 4.52 13.28 5.77
CA TRP A 112 5.24 12.05 6.06
C TRP A 112 6.44 12.27 6.97
N LYS A 113 7.20 13.36 6.80
CA LYS A 113 8.29 13.72 7.71
C LYS A 113 7.78 13.98 9.14
N ALA A 114 6.68 14.73 9.27
CA ALA A 114 6.06 14.99 10.57
C ALA A 114 5.56 13.69 11.23
N VAL A 115 4.98 12.78 10.44
CA VAL A 115 4.57 11.45 10.90
C VAL A 115 5.77 10.62 11.35
N CYS A 116 6.89 10.62 10.62
CA CYS A 116 8.10 9.93 11.06
C CYS A 116 8.62 10.47 12.40
N ALA A 117 8.66 11.79 12.55
CA ALA A 117 9.07 12.41 13.82
C ALA A 117 8.13 12.03 14.96
N MET A 118 6.81 12.05 14.73
CA MET A 118 5.81 11.63 15.70
C MET A 118 5.97 10.16 16.10
N CYS A 119 6.15 9.25 15.12
CA CYS A 119 6.38 7.83 15.38
C CYS A 119 7.67 7.59 16.17
N ALA A 120 8.75 8.32 15.87
CA ALA A 120 10.00 8.22 16.63
C ALA A 120 9.80 8.66 18.09
N LEU A 121 9.11 9.77 18.33
CA LEU A 121 8.77 10.24 19.68
C LEU A 121 7.89 9.25 20.43
N LEU A 122 6.82 8.75 19.80
CA LEU A 122 5.92 7.75 20.39
C LEU A 122 6.65 6.44 20.71
N LEU A 123 7.59 6.02 19.86
CA LEU A 123 8.41 4.85 20.11
C LEU A 123 9.33 5.07 21.32
N SER A 124 10.00 6.21 21.40
CA SER A 124 10.83 6.57 22.56
C SER A 124 10.03 6.59 23.86
N VAL A 125 8.85 7.20 23.85
CA VAL A 125 7.93 7.24 25.00
C VAL A 125 7.47 5.83 25.39
N SER A 126 7.12 5.01 24.41
CA SER A 126 6.68 3.63 24.66
C SER A 126 7.80 2.78 25.27
N VAL A 127 9.03 2.92 24.78
CA VAL A 127 10.21 2.24 25.36
C VAL A 127 10.47 2.73 26.78
N ALA A 128 10.37 4.04 27.04
CA ALA A 128 10.54 4.59 28.39
C ALA A 128 9.50 4.00 29.37
N PHE A 129 8.22 3.86 28.97
CA PHE A 129 7.23 3.19 29.81
C PHE A 129 7.58 1.72 30.06
N LEU A 130 8.04 0.98 29.06
CA LEU A 130 8.45 -0.41 29.24
C LEU A 130 9.65 -0.58 30.19
N GLN A 131 10.48 0.45 30.36
CA GLN A 131 11.61 0.43 31.29
C GLN A 131 11.21 0.65 32.75
N ILE A 132 10.03 1.22 33.01
CA ILE A 132 9.53 1.41 34.37
C ILE A 132 9.05 0.04 34.90
N GLY A 133 9.92 -0.64 35.66
CA GLY A 133 9.70 -2.02 36.14
C GLY A 133 8.39 -2.25 36.91
N ASN A 134 7.80 -1.19 37.45
CA ASN A 134 6.58 -1.25 38.25
C ASN A 134 5.29 -1.50 37.45
N ILE A 135 5.34 -1.44 36.11
CA ILE A 135 4.16 -1.72 35.26
C ILE A 135 3.87 -3.23 35.17
N SER A 136 4.85 -4.09 35.53
CA SER A 136 4.75 -5.54 35.31
C SER A 136 3.77 -6.25 36.23
N GLU A 137 3.45 -5.69 37.41
CA GLU A 137 2.72 -6.43 38.44
C GLU A 137 1.21 -6.21 38.38
N ASN A 138 0.75 -5.00 38.05
CA ASN A 138 -0.66 -4.62 38.22
C ASN A 138 -1.41 -4.28 36.91
N GLY A 139 -0.78 -4.40 35.72
CA GLY A 139 -1.35 -3.82 34.49
C GLY A 139 -1.05 -4.56 33.20
N GLY A 140 -1.48 -5.83 33.07
CA GLY A 140 -1.33 -6.60 31.83
C GLY A 140 -1.86 -5.89 30.58
N LEU A 141 -3.01 -5.21 30.70
CA LEU A 141 -3.60 -4.42 29.61
C LEU A 141 -2.75 -3.22 29.20
N ALA A 142 -2.20 -2.47 30.15
CA ALA A 142 -1.35 -1.32 29.87
C ALA A 142 -0.06 -1.75 29.14
N ARG A 143 0.55 -2.87 29.56
CA ARG A 143 1.71 -3.44 28.88
C ARG A 143 1.39 -3.84 27.45
N THR A 144 0.28 -4.53 27.22
CA THR A 144 -0.18 -4.91 25.89
C THR A 144 -0.45 -3.68 25.01
N ALA A 145 -1.09 -2.64 25.54
CA ALA A 145 -1.34 -1.40 24.82
C ALA A 145 -0.03 -0.68 24.43
N ILE A 146 0.98 -0.62 25.31
CA ILE A 146 2.29 -0.04 25.00
C ILE A 146 3.03 -0.84 23.91
N ILE A 147 2.99 -2.17 23.99
CA ILE A 147 3.60 -3.03 22.98
C ILE A 147 2.94 -2.81 21.62
N LEU A 148 1.59 -2.78 21.57
CA LEU A 148 0.85 -2.48 20.35
C LEU A 148 1.18 -1.08 19.84
N ALA A 149 1.22 -0.06 20.70
CA ALA A 149 1.60 1.31 20.35
C ALA A 149 3.00 1.36 19.72
N SER A 150 3.95 0.60 20.27
CA SER A 150 5.32 0.47 19.77
C SER A 150 5.37 -0.19 18.39
N VAL A 151 4.58 -1.25 18.20
CA VAL A 151 4.45 -1.97 16.92
C VAL A 151 3.89 -1.05 15.83
N PHE A 152 2.83 -0.30 16.12
CA PHE A 152 2.29 0.70 15.19
C PHE A 152 3.26 1.88 14.95
N ALA A 153 3.94 2.38 15.98
CA ALA A 153 4.95 3.43 15.80
C ALA A 153 6.09 2.96 14.87
N THR A 154 6.58 1.74 15.07
CA THR A 154 7.64 1.14 14.27
C THR A 154 7.19 0.94 12.82
N ALA A 155 6.00 0.39 12.59
CA ALA A 155 5.44 0.23 11.24
C ALA A 155 5.26 1.57 10.53
N GLY A 156 4.77 2.59 11.25
CA GLY A 156 4.63 3.96 10.75
C GLY A 156 5.97 4.61 10.42
N LEU A 157 7.00 4.36 11.23
CA LEU A 157 8.36 4.86 11.01
C LEU A 157 9.02 4.19 9.80
N ILE A 158 8.94 2.87 9.66
CA ILE A 158 9.48 2.14 8.51
C ILE A 158 8.80 2.61 7.22
N THR A 159 7.46 2.63 7.20
CA THR A 159 6.72 3.02 6.00
C THR A 159 6.90 4.50 5.67
N GLY A 160 6.90 5.38 6.66
CA GLY A 160 7.17 6.80 6.48
C GLY A 160 8.58 7.08 5.97
N THR A 161 9.60 6.41 6.51
CA THR A 161 10.99 6.54 6.02
C THR A 161 11.16 6.02 4.60
N MET A 162 10.48 4.92 4.22
CA MET A 162 10.43 4.47 2.83
C MET A 162 9.84 5.55 1.91
N TYR A 163 8.70 6.15 2.28
CA TYR A 163 8.08 7.22 1.48
C TYR A 163 8.96 8.49 1.38
N VAL A 164 9.64 8.88 2.46
CA VAL A 164 10.53 10.04 2.45
C VAL A 164 11.80 9.76 1.64
N GLY A 165 12.43 8.60 1.84
CA GLY A 165 13.66 8.19 1.16
C GLY A 165 13.45 7.97 -0.34
N MET A 166 12.32 7.39 -0.73
CA MET A 166 11.94 7.17 -2.13
C MET A 166 11.29 8.42 -2.75
N GLY A 167 11.33 9.58 -2.11
CA GLY A 167 10.62 10.79 -2.53
C GLY A 167 10.96 11.31 -3.93
N ALA A 168 12.10 10.94 -4.52
CA ALA A 168 12.44 11.21 -5.92
C ALA A 168 11.81 10.17 -6.87
N GLN A 169 11.65 8.93 -6.42
CA GLN A 169 11.10 7.82 -7.21
C GLN A 169 9.58 7.80 -7.22
N ILE A 170 8.92 8.44 -6.25
CA ILE A 170 7.45 8.61 -6.24
C ILE A 170 6.98 9.54 -7.37
N ASP A 171 7.90 10.35 -7.93
CA ASP A 171 7.67 11.17 -9.12
C ASP A 171 7.64 10.33 -10.43
N ASN A 172 7.83 9.01 -10.33
CA ASN A 172 7.75 8.11 -11.47
C ASN A 172 6.35 8.13 -12.12
N SER A 173 6.35 8.17 -13.45
CA SER A 173 5.16 8.13 -14.31
C SER A 173 4.22 6.95 -13.99
N ILE A 174 4.74 5.82 -13.50
CA ILE A 174 3.96 4.64 -13.13
C ILE A 174 3.10 4.88 -11.90
N ILE A 175 3.70 5.40 -10.82
CA ILE A 175 2.96 5.71 -9.58
C ILE A 175 1.93 6.80 -9.87
N ARG A 176 2.31 7.79 -10.68
CA ARG A 176 1.39 8.83 -11.16
C ARG A 176 0.22 8.24 -11.94
N THR A 177 0.46 7.31 -12.87
CA THR A 177 -0.61 6.65 -13.64
C THR A 177 -1.55 5.87 -12.73
N ARG A 178 -1.01 5.16 -11.72
CA ARG A 178 -1.80 4.48 -10.69
C ARG A 178 -2.62 5.45 -9.86
N TRP A 179 -2.07 6.62 -9.50
CA TRP A 179 -2.81 7.68 -8.81
C TRP A 179 -3.96 8.24 -9.66
N ILE A 180 -3.73 8.49 -10.96
CA ILE A 180 -4.79 8.93 -11.89
C ILE A 180 -5.87 7.85 -12.00
N GLN A 181 -5.48 6.59 -12.22
CA GLN A 181 -6.42 5.46 -12.33
C GLN A 181 -7.23 5.26 -11.03
N ALA A 182 -6.57 5.38 -9.88
CA ALA A 182 -7.22 5.32 -8.56
C ALA A 182 -8.20 6.49 -8.37
N SER A 183 -7.85 7.68 -8.86
CA SER A 183 -8.70 8.87 -8.78
C SER A 183 -9.93 8.79 -9.68
N ILE A 184 -9.80 8.25 -10.89
CA ILE A 184 -10.90 8.09 -11.85
C ILE A 184 -11.89 7.02 -11.35
N ASN A 185 -11.39 5.93 -10.77
CA ASN A 185 -12.21 4.81 -10.31
C ASN A 185 -12.11 4.63 -8.79
N PRO A 186 -12.67 5.55 -7.97
CA PRO A 186 -12.53 5.51 -6.51
C PRO A 186 -13.18 4.27 -5.86
N ARG A 187 -14.05 3.57 -6.58
CA ARG A 187 -14.73 2.35 -6.11
C ARG A 187 -13.96 1.06 -6.46
N SER A 188 -12.88 1.14 -7.25
CA SER A 188 -12.10 -0.06 -7.57
C SER A 188 -11.28 -0.52 -6.36
N ILE A 189 -11.04 -1.82 -6.28
CA ILE A 189 -10.19 -2.41 -5.22
C ILE A 189 -8.78 -1.85 -5.33
N ASP A 190 -8.26 -1.69 -6.55
CA ASP A 190 -6.93 -1.12 -6.79
C ASP A 190 -6.81 0.33 -6.29
N SER A 191 -7.89 1.12 -6.41
CA SER A 191 -7.94 2.48 -5.88
C SER A 191 -7.91 2.48 -4.35
N ALA A 192 -8.76 1.67 -3.72
CA ALA A 192 -8.79 1.55 -2.26
C ALA A 192 -7.41 1.11 -1.71
N ASP A 193 -6.76 0.15 -2.37
CA ASP A 193 -5.43 -0.34 -2.00
C ASP A 193 -4.36 0.74 -2.18
N PHE A 194 -4.42 1.50 -3.28
CA PHE A 194 -3.52 2.63 -3.49
C PHE A 194 -3.64 3.67 -2.37
N TRP A 195 -4.87 4.11 -2.06
CA TRP A 195 -5.11 5.11 -1.02
C TRP A 195 -4.81 4.58 0.39
N ALA A 196 -5.06 3.30 0.65
CA ALA A 196 -4.73 2.67 1.92
C ALA A 196 -3.23 2.61 2.15
N ASN A 197 -2.45 2.23 1.13
CA ASN A 197 -0.98 2.23 1.20
C ASN A 197 -0.45 3.65 1.45
N LEU A 198 -0.99 4.64 0.74
CA LEU A 198 -0.61 6.05 0.89
C LEU A 198 -0.94 6.61 2.28
N ALA A 199 -2.04 6.14 2.89
CA ALA A 199 -2.50 6.53 4.22
C ALA A 199 -1.79 5.80 5.36
N LEU A 200 -1.15 4.66 5.07
CA LEU A 200 -0.59 3.74 6.07
C LEU A 200 0.30 4.40 7.13
N PRO A 201 1.30 5.25 6.79
CA PRO A 201 2.13 5.87 7.83
C PRO A 201 1.31 6.75 8.77
N ILE A 202 0.33 7.49 8.24
CA ILE A 202 -0.54 8.37 9.02
C ILE A 202 -1.45 7.54 9.94
N SER A 203 -2.09 6.50 9.42
CA SER A 203 -2.98 5.66 10.22
C SER A 203 -2.23 4.92 11.32
N SER A 204 -1.01 4.45 11.04
CA SER A 204 -0.15 3.80 12.02
C SER A 204 0.24 4.74 13.16
N ALA A 205 0.59 6.00 12.86
CA ALA A 205 0.87 7.01 13.87
C ALA A 205 -0.36 7.31 14.75
N VAL A 206 -1.54 7.43 14.14
CA VAL A 206 -2.80 7.69 14.87
C VAL A 206 -3.16 6.52 15.78
N TRP A 207 -3.04 5.27 15.32
CA TRP A 207 -3.25 4.10 16.18
C TRP A 207 -2.26 4.05 17.34
N SER A 208 -0.99 4.35 17.09
CA SER A 208 0.02 4.43 18.15
C SER A 208 -0.35 5.49 19.19
N LEU A 209 -0.80 6.67 18.76
CA LEU A 209 -1.26 7.75 19.64
C LEU A 209 -2.49 7.34 20.46
N ILE A 210 -3.50 6.73 19.82
CA ILE A 210 -4.74 6.25 20.47
C ILE A 210 -4.43 5.20 21.53
N LEU A 211 -3.40 4.37 21.35
CA LEU A 211 -2.98 3.37 22.34
C LEU A 211 -2.09 3.96 23.44
N CYS A 212 -1.27 4.96 23.09
CA CYS A 212 -0.34 5.60 24.02
C CYS A 212 -1.07 6.50 25.04
N ILE A 213 -2.06 7.31 24.61
CA ILE A 213 -2.76 8.26 25.49
C ILE A 213 -3.49 7.57 26.66
N PRO A 214 -4.34 6.54 26.45
CA PRO A 214 -5.01 5.86 27.54
C PRO A 214 -4.04 5.15 28.48
N THR A 215 -2.94 4.62 27.95
CA THR A 215 -1.89 4.01 28.78
C THR A 215 -1.25 5.04 29.69
N TRP A 216 -0.94 6.23 29.16
CA TRP A 216 -0.41 7.31 29.98
C TRP A 216 -1.40 7.74 31.06
N ILE A 217 -2.68 7.92 30.72
CA ILE A 217 -3.74 8.26 31.69
C ILE A 217 -3.82 7.18 32.78
N HIS A 218 -3.88 5.90 32.38
CA HIS A 218 -3.91 4.77 33.29
C HIS A 218 -2.71 4.81 34.24
N PHE A 219 -1.49 4.98 33.71
CA PHE A 219 -0.28 5.09 34.52
C PHE A 219 -0.33 6.24 35.53
N THR A 220 -0.84 7.41 35.14
CA THR A 220 -0.96 8.56 36.06
C THR A 220 -2.03 8.38 37.15
N TRP A 221 -3.05 7.55 36.90
CA TRP A 221 -4.17 7.35 37.83
C TRP A 221 -4.01 6.13 38.74
N THR A 222 -3.32 5.07 38.30
CA THR A 222 -3.18 3.83 39.09
C THR A 222 -2.19 3.90 40.24
N ASN A 223 -1.77 5.10 40.66
CA ASN A 223 -0.94 5.28 41.86
C ASN A 223 -1.73 5.05 43.17
N LYS A 224 -3.00 4.62 43.10
CA LYS A 224 -3.87 4.28 44.24
C LYS A 224 -4.21 2.79 44.24
N GLY A 225 -3.32 1.99 44.82
CA GLY A 225 -3.54 0.82 45.70
C GLY A 225 -4.55 -0.32 45.40
N ASP A 226 -5.40 -0.26 44.38
CA ASP A 226 -6.45 -1.27 44.23
C ASP A 226 -5.98 -2.45 43.38
N ASN A 227 -5.64 -3.56 44.05
CA ASN A 227 -5.22 -4.82 43.43
C ASN A 227 -6.43 -5.58 42.89
N ILE A 228 -6.87 -5.26 41.66
CA ILE A 228 -7.85 -6.06 40.94
C ILE A 228 -7.11 -7.18 40.19
N VAL A 229 -7.34 -8.43 40.60
CA VAL A 229 -6.75 -9.63 39.98
C VAL A 229 -7.62 -10.06 38.79
N ASP A 230 -7.18 -9.77 37.57
CA ASP A 230 -7.92 -10.11 36.34
C ASP A 230 -7.29 -11.26 35.54
N ASN A 231 -8.11 -12.23 35.14
CA ASN A 231 -7.81 -13.35 34.24
C ASN A 231 -7.50 -12.91 32.77
N ALA A 232 -7.17 -11.64 32.54
CA ALA A 232 -7.02 -11.03 31.21
C ALA A 232 -5.72 -11.41 30.47
N GLN A 233 -4.82 -12.16 31.11
CA GLN A 233 -3.44 -12.35 30.63
C GLN A 233 -3.35 -13.21 29.34
N THR A 234 -4.15 -14.27 29.21
CA THR A 234 -4.07 -15.19 28.06
C THR A 234 -4.59 -14.58 26.75
N THR A 235 -5.66 -13.79 26.79
CA THR A 235 -6.25 -13.17 25.58
C THR A 235 -5.35 -12.09 24.99
N SER A 236 -4.52 -11.45 25.82
CA SER A 236 -3.65 -10.35 25.41
C SER A 236 -2.53 -10.77 24.45
N GLY A 237 -1.90 -11.94 24.68
CA GLY A 237 -0.76 -12.41 23.89
C GLY A 237 -1.14 -12.80 22.45
N THR A 238 -2.29 -13.46 22.28
CA THR A 238 -2.81 -13.82 20.95
C THR A 238 -3.14 -12.57 20.13
N LEU A 239 -3.76 -11.56 20.75
CA LEU A 239 -4.08 -10.30 20.08
C LEU A 239 -2.82 -9.55 19.61
N VAL A 240 -1.80 -9.45 20.47
CA VAL A 240 -0.51 -8.83 20.11
C VAL A 240 0.13 -9.55 18.92
N THR A 241 0.15 -10.88 18.95
CA THR A 241 0.73 -11.69 17.88
C THR A 241 0.02 -11.44 16.55
N ILE A 242 -1.32 -11.47 16.53
CA ILE A 242 -2.12 -11.19 15.33
C ILE A 242 -1.82 -9.79 14.79
N VAL A 243 -1.77 -8.76 15.65
CA VAL A 243 -1.49 -7.39 15.22
C VAL A 243 -0.08 -7.26 14.64
N ILE A 244 0.92 -7.91 15.24
CA ILE A 244 2.30 -7.93 14.71
C ILE A 244 2.31 -8.54 13.31
N PHE A 245 1.69 -9.70 13.10
CA PHE A 245 1.61 -10.33 11.78
C PHE A 245 0.90 -9.43 10.76
N CYS A 246 -0.18 -8.78 11.17
CA CYS A 246 -0.89 -7.80 10.35
C CYS A 246 0.01 -6.61 9.95
N GLN A 247 0.77 -6.04 10.89
CA GLN A 247 1.69 -4.94 10.59
C GLN A 247 2.81 -5.37 9.65
N ILE A 248 3.42 -6.53 9.88
CA ILE A 248 4.46 -7.09 9.00
C ILE A 248 3.91 -7.24 7.57
N PHE A 249 2.71 -7.81 7.43
CA PHE A 249 2.06 -7.98 6.13
C PHE A 249 1.82 -6.64 5.42
N GLN A 250 1.38 -5.60 6.14
CA GLN A 250 1.17 -4.28 5.58
C GLN A 250 2.47 -3.61 5.13
N VAL A 251 3.51 -3.67 5.97
CA VAL A 251 4.85 -3.15 5.63
C VAL A 251 5.40 -3.88 4.40
N TYR A 252 5.25 -5.20 4.35
CA TYR A 252 5.62 -6.01 3.18
C TYR A 252 4.88 -5.56 1.91
N ARG A 253 3.57 -5.31 2.00
CA ARG A 253 2.78 -4.84 0.86
C ARG A 253 3.22 -3.48 0.33
N VAL A 254 3.47 -2.51 1.22
CA VAL A 254 3.97 -1.19 0.82
C VAL A 254 5.36 -1.32 0.22
N SER A 255 6.24 -2.11 0.83
CA SER A 255 7.58 -2.38 0.32
C SER A 255 7.53 -3.00 -1.08
N SER A 256 6.68 -4.00 -1.29
CA SER A 256 6.49 -4.65 -2.59
C SER A 256 5.91 -3.69 -3.63
N PHE A 257 4.94 -2.86 -3.25
CA PHE A 257 4.37 -1.83 -4.13
C PHE A 257 5.43 -0.82 -4.58
N LEU A 258 6.23 -0.29 -3.64
CA LEU A 258 7.30 0.66 -3.93
C LEU A 258 8.43 0.01 -4.74
N TRP A 259 8.84 -1.20 -4.38
CA TRP A 259 9.88 -1.96 -5.08
C TRP A 259 9.51 -2.29 -6.53
N SER A 260 8.25 -2.70 -6.76
CA SER A 260 7.75 -2.98 -8.11
C SER A 260 7.80 -1.72 -8.99
N SER A 261 7.52 -0.55 -8.40
CA SER A 261 7.55 0.73 -9.08
C SER A 261 8.98 1.17 -9.39
N TRP A 262 9.90 0.95 -8.44
CA TRP A 262 11.32 1.21 -8.62
C TRP A 262 11.92 0.38 -9.76
N ARG A 263 11.72 -0.94 -9.74
CA ARG A 263 12.26 -1.85 -10.77
C ARG A 263 11.81 -1.47 -12.18
N GLN A 264 10.58 -1.02 -12.34
CA GLN A 264 10.08 -0.59 -13.66
C GLN A 264 10.71 0.72 -14.14
N SER A 265 11.06 1.63 -13.22
CA SER A 265 11.82 2.86 -13.53
C SER A 265 13.17 2.53 -14.16
N ASP A 266 13.92 1.65 -13.52
CA ASP A 266 15.28 1.27 -13.96
C ASP A 266 15.27 0.54 -15.30
N SER A 267 14.19 -0.20 -15.60
CA SER A 267 14.02 -0.82 -16.91
C SER A 267 13.76 0.22 -18.00
N PHE A 268 12.97 1.24 -17.71
CA PHE A 268 12.65 2.30 -18.67
C PHE A 268 13.87 3.16 -18.99
N GLU A 269 14.63 3.58 -17.98
CA GLU A 269 15.85 4.39 -18.18
C GLU A 269 16.91 3.66 -19.02
N ARG A 270 17.08 2.35 -18.80
CA ARG A 270 17.98 1.51 -19.61
C ARG A 270 17.55 1.39 -21.08
N CYS A 271 16.24 1.39 -21.36
CA CYS A 271 15.74 1.36 -22.73
C CYS A 271 15.93 2.69 -23.45
N CYS A 272 15.78 3.83 -22.75
CA CYS A 272 15.93 5.15 -23.35
C CYS A 272 17.39 5.57 -23.53
N HIS A 273 18.31 5.02 -22.73
CA HIS A 273 19.74 5.35 -22.78
C HIS A 273 20.63 4.11 -22.83
N PRO A 274 20.61 3.34 -23.94
CA PRO A 274 21.38 2.10 -24.06
C PRO A 274 22.91 2.30 -23.99
N GLY A 275 23.41 3.54 -24.10
CA GLY A 275 24.83 3.88 -24.08
C GLY A 275 25.36 4.55 -22.79
N ARG A 276 24.52 4.79 -21.76
CA ARG A 276 25.02 5.30 -20.46
C ARG A 276 25.34 4.13 -19.54
N THR A 277 26.51 3.51 -19.74
CA THR A 277 27.12 2.69 -18.69
C THR A 277 27.61 3.61 -17.58
N PHE A 278 27.03 3.49 -16.38
CA PHE A 278 27.51 4.16 -15.18
C PHE A 278 28.94 3.66 -14.90
N LEU A 279 29.93 4.53 -15.12
CA LEU A 279 31.31 4.38 -14.65
C LEU A 279 31.39 4.82 -13.18
#